data_AF-X0Q5I5-F1
#
_entry.id   AF-X0Q5I5-F1
#
_cell.length_a   1.000
_cell.length_b   1.000
_cell.length_c   1.000
_cell.angle_alpha   90.00
_cell.angle_beta   90.00
_cell.angle_gamma   90.00
#
_symmetry.space_group_name_H-M   'P 1'
#
loop_
_entity.id
_entity.type
_entity.pdbx_description
1 polymer ?
#
loop_
_entity_poly.entity_id
_entity_poly.type
_entity_poly.pdbx_seq_one_letter_code
_entity_poly.pdbx_strand_id
1 'polypeptide(L)'
;MSEPTLKRLFNRYLRSNRGKQQSRYLTAGEIALAYSVFGDSIKLDEVQLKTAWWVLKHYAVSPNGNIYFNSVDWIKDFSEAPLSKRSWLIHELTHVWQLQQGLKVVRGAIINRKYDYVLETGKSFFKYGIEQQARMVQDYFVRRQRGQNCQEWEACIPFLTVQPIIKAKKY
;
A
#
# COMPACT_ATOMS: atom_id res chain seq x y z
N MET A 1 -1.70 -46.81 -11.44
CA MET A 1 -1.08 -45.55 -11.91
C MET A 1 -0.82 -44.67 -10.70
N SER A 2 0.43 -44.53 -10.29
CA SER A 2 0.83 -43.69 -9.15
C SER A 2 0.78 -42.21 -9.55
N GLU A 3 0.18 -41.35 -8.70
CA GLU A 3 0.31 -39.89 -8.87
C GLU A 3 1.81 -39.52 -8.84
N PRO A 4 2.31 -38.69 -9.77
CA PRO A 4 3.72 -38.34 -9.81
C PRO A 4 4.11 -37.68 -8.48
N THR A 5 5.15 -38.22 -7.83
CA THR A 5 5.63 -37.86 -6.49
C THR A 5 5.77 -36.35 -6.29
N LEU A 6 6.12 -35.61 -7.34
CA LEU A 6 6.17 -34.15 -7.41
C LEU A 6 4.83 -33.48 -7.10
N LYS A 7 3.73 -33.97 -7.67
CA LYS A 7 2.38 -33.42 -7.44
C LYS A 7 1.94 -33.64 -6.00
N ARG A 8 2.32 -34.77 -5.40
CA ARG A 8 2.04 -35.09 -3.99
C ARG A 8 2.88 -34.24 -3.03
N LEU A 9 4.15 -34.00 -3.34
CA LEU A 9 5.03 -33.12 -2.57
C LEU A 9 4.60 -31.65 -2.69
N PHE A 10 4.25 -31.20 -3.89
CA PHE A 10 3.69 -29.87 -4.14
C PHE A 10 2.36 -29.67 -3.40
N ASN A 11 1.45 -30.65 -3.45
CA ASN A 11 0.20 -30.61 -2.70
C ASN A 11 0.43 -30.65 -1.18
N ARG A 12 1.46 -31.34 -0.69
CA ARG A 12 1.81 -31.37 0.74
C ARG A 12 2.43 -30.04 1.19
N TYR A 13 3.29 -29.43 0.38
CA TYR A 13 3.80 -28.07 0.57
C TYR A 13 2.65 -27.05 0.60
N LEU A 14 1.74 -27.10 -0.38
CA LEU A 14 0.54 -26.24 -0.40
C LEU A 14 -0.37 -26.45 0.81
N ARG A 15 -0.48 -27.68 1.35
CA ARG A 15 -1.26 -27.96 2.58
C ARG A 15 -0.54 -27.47 3.84
N SER A 16 0.78 -27.61 3.93
CA SER A 16 1.54 -27.16 5.10
C SER A 16 1.75 -25.64 5.15
N ASN A 17 1.75 -24.96 4.00
CA ASN A 17 1.88 -23.49 3.90
C ASN A 17 0.53 -22.75 3.87
N ARG A 18 -0.60 -23.45 3.98
CA ARG A 18 -1.89 -22.80 4.29
C ARG A 18 -1.89 -22.43 5.78
N GLY A 19 -1.21 -21.33 6.11
CA GLY A 19 -1.48 -20.62 7.35
C GLY A 19 -2.97 -20.32 7.46
N LYS A 20 -3.48 -20.23 8.69
CA LYS A 20 -4.90 -19.91 8.93
C LYS A 20 -5.25 -18.64 8.15
N GLN A 21 -6.24 -18.73 7.26
CA GLN A 21 -6.67 -17.59 6.47
C GLN A 21 -7.33 -16.58 7.40
N GLN A 22 -6.79 -15.36 7.42
CA GLN A 22 -7.31 -14.24 8.20
C GLN A 22 -7.79 -13.15 7.26
N SER A 23 -8.85 -12.45 7.69
CA SER A 23 -9.42 -11.29 7.02
C SER A 23 -9.97 -10.37 8.09
N ARG A 24 -9.69 -9.08 8.00
CA ARG A 24 -10.29 -8.06 8.86
C ARG A 24 -10.34 -6.71 8.14
N TYR A 25 -11.24 -5.85 8.57
CA TYR A 25 -11.21 -4.44 8.25
C TYR A 25 -10.03 -3.75 8.95
N LEU A 26 -9.72 -2.53 8.50
CA LEU A 26 -8.77 -1.67 9.17
C LEU A 26 -9.23 -1.36 10.60
N THR A 27 -8.30 -1.30 11.55
CA THR A 27 -8.59 -0.85 12.91
C THR A 27 -8.81 0.66 12.94
N ALA A 28 -9.36 1.19 14.03
CA ALA A 28 -9.52 2.64 14.20
C ALA A 28 -8.16 3.38 14.12
N GLY A 29 -7.09 2.79 14.67
CA GLY A 29 -5.75 3.34 14.60
C GLY A 29 -5.18 3.33 13.18
N GLU A 30 -5.43 2.27 12.40
CA GLU A 30 -5.02 2.19 10.99
C GLU A 30 -5.80 3.15 10.09
N ILE A 31 -7.09 3.35 10.36
CA ILE A 31 -7.92 4.34 9.69
C ILE A 31 -7.39 5.75 9.97
N ALA A 32 -7.11 6.08 11.24
CA ALA A 32 -6.51 7.36 11.61
C ALA A 32 -5.13 7.56 10.96
N LEU A 33 -4.31 6.50 10.90
CA LEU A 33 -3.01 6.52 10.24
C LEU A 33 -3.16 6.83 8.74
N ALA A 34 -4.08 6.16 8.06
CA ALA A 34 -4.38 6.39 6.65
C ALA A 34 -4.87 7.83 6.41
N TYR A 35 -5.84 8.30 7.20
CA TYR A 35 -6.36 9.66 7.07
C TYR A 35 -5.31 10.74 7.32
N SER A 36 -4.31 10.46 8.19
CA SER A 36 -3.21 11.41 8.40
C SER A 36 -2.39 11.67 7.12
N VAL A 37 -2.40 10.76 6.15
CA VAL A 37 -1.66 10.85 4.89
C VAL A 37 -2.57 11.20 3.72
N PHE A 38 -3.67 10.46 3.54
CA PHE A 38 -4.52 10.56 2.36
C PHE A 38 -5.66 11.57 2.53
N GLY A 39 -5.99 11.94 3.77
CA GLY A 39 -7.23 12.67 4.07
C GLY A 39 -8.44 11.98 3.44
N ASP A 40 -9.41 12.77 2.99
CA ASP A 40 -10.64 12.25 2.37
C ASP A 40 -10.46 11.71 0.95
N SER A 41 -9.23 11.68 0.42
CA SER A 41 -8.98 11.22 -0.95
C SER A 41 -9.04 9.69 -1.11
N ILE A 42 -9.07 8.95 -0.01
CA ILE A 42 -9.15 7.48 0.01
C ILE A 42 -10.42 7.02 0.74
N LYS A 43 -11.12 6.05 0.16
CA LYS A 43 -12.24 5.36 0.81
C LYS A 43 -11.74 4.09 1.51
N LEU A 44 -12.02 3.94 2.79
CA LEU A 44 -11.47 2.87 3.62
C LEU A 44 -12.51 1.84 4.08
N ASP A 45 -13.81 2.15 3.93
CA ASP A 45 -14.92 1.39 4.51
C ASP A 45 -14.94 -0.08 4.07
N GLU A 46 -14.50 -0.35 2.84
CA GLU A 46 -14.49 -1.69 2.25
C GLU A 46 -13.09 -2.34 2.26
N VAL A 47 -12.06 -1.61 2.69
CA VAL A 47 -10.67 -2.09 2.65
C VAL A 47 -10.46 -3.13 3.75
N GLN A 48 -10.01 -4.31 3.34
CA GLN A 48 -9.66 -5.38 4.28
C GLN A 48 -8.19 -5.79 4.12
N LEU A 49 -7.57 -6.14 5.25
CA LEU A 49 -6.29 -6.83 5.30
C LEU A 49 -6.55 -8.33 5.36
N LYS A 50 -5.86 -9.08 4.50
CA LYS A 50 -6.05 -10.52 4.31
C LYS A 50 -4.72 -11.25 4.33
N THR A 51 -4.70 -12.50 4.75
CA THR A 51 -3.56 -13.39 4.50
C THR A 51 -3.78 -14.20 3.23
N ALA A 52 -2.73 -14.36 2.43
CA ALA A 52 -2.75 -15.20 1.24
C ALA A 52 -1.48 -16.04 1.13
N TRP A 53 -1.64 -17.35 0.92
CA TRP A 53 -0.53 -18.30 0.79
C TRP A 53 0.35 -18.06 -0.45
N TRP A 54 -0.19 -17.37 -1.47
CA TRP A 54 0.50 -17.02 -2.71
C TRP A 54 1.34 -15.74 -2.61
N VAL A 55 1.21 -14.99 -1.51
CA VAL A 55 2.04 -13.81 -1.24
C VAL A 55 3.34 -14.27 -0.62
N LEU A 56 4.48 -13.85 -1.16
CA LEU A 56 5.80 -14.19 -0.62
C LEU A 56 6.02 -13.54 0.76
N LYS A 57 6.83 -14.16 1.61
CA LYS A 57 7.21 -13.58 2.92
C LYS A 57 7.85 -12.21 2.72
N HIS A 58 7.46 -11.24 3.54
CA HIS A 58 7.85 -9.83 3.49
C HIS A 58 7.37 -9.06 2.26
N TYR A 59 6.41 -9.62 1.51
CA TYR A 59 5.70 -8.94 0.43
C TYR A 59 4.23 -8.75 0.80
N ALA A 60 3.63 -7.75 0.17
CA ALA A 60 2.20 -7.53 0.15
C ALA A 60 1.75 -7.17 -1.27
N VAL A 61 0.48 -7.42 -1.54
CA VAL A 61 -0.13 -7.18 -2.85
C VAL A 61 -1.53 -6.62 -2.66
N SER A 62 -1.86 -5.58 -3.41
CA SER A 62 -3.13 -4.84 -3.28
C SER A 62 -3.89 -4.75 -4.61
N PRO A 63 -4.41 -5.87 -5.15
CA PRO A 63 -4.83 -5.96 -6.55
C PRO A 63 -6.29 -5.52 -6.82
N ASN A 64 -7.09 -5.34 -5.77
CA ASN A 64 -8.55 -5.18 -5.87
C ASN A 64 -9.15 -4.32 -4.74
N GLY A 65 -8.35 -3.41 -4.18
CA GLY A 65 -8.75 -2.59 -3.04
C GLY A 65 -8.63 -3.26 -1.67
N ASN A 66 -8.36 -4.57 -1.61
CA ASN A 66 -7.92 -5.25 -0.39
C ASN A 66 -6.40 -5.44 -0.41
N ILE A 67 -5.79 -5.57 0.77
CA ILE A 67 -4.36 -5.77 0.94
C ILE A 67 -4.10 -7.20 1.41
N TYR A 68 -3.24 -7.92 0.69
CA TYR A 68 -2.91 -9.31 0.97
C TYR A 68 -1.46 -9.43 1.45
N PHE A 69 -1.28 -9.98 2.65
CA PHE A 69 0.02 -10.28 3.25
C PHE A 69 0.30 -11.79 3.28
N ASN A 70 1.56 -12.16 3.41
CA ASN A 70 1.89 -13.50 3.87
C ASN A 70 1.43 -13.69 5.33
N SER A 71 1.04 -14.90 5.72
CA SER A 71 0.61 -15.19 7.10
C SER A 71 1.70 -14.92 8.16
N VAL A 72 2.98 -15.02 7.80
CA VAL A 72 4.09 -14.70 8.74
C VAL A 72 4.22 -13.20 9.03
N ASP A 73 3.68 -12.36 8.15
CA ASP A 73 3.73 -10.90 8.28
C ASP A 73 2.41 -10.32 8.81
N TRP A 74 1.51 -11.19 9.32
CA TRP A 74 0.23 -10.75 9.86
C TRP A 74 0.42 -9.92 11.13
N ILE A 75 -0.12 -8.70 11.11
CA ILE A 75 -0.11 -7.78 12.24
C ILE A 75 -1.56 -7.44 12.64
N LYS A 76 -1.85 -7.53 13.95
CA LYS A 76 -3.20 -7.27 14.48
C LYS A 76 -3.61 -5.81 14.34
N ASP A 77 -2.68 -4.89 14.59
CA ASP A 77 -2.85 -3.46 14.39
C ASP A 77 -1.51 -2.86 13.93
N PHE A 78 -1.46 -2.38 12.68
CA PHE A 78 -0.26 -1.76 12.12
C PHE A 78 0.03 -0.39 12.74
N SER A 79 -0.97 0.32 13.29
CA SER A 79 -0.76 1.63 13.91
C SER A 79 0.07 1.56 15.19
N GLU A 80 0.01 0.43 15.90
CA GLU A 80 0.80 0.13 17.09
C GLU A 80 2.19 -0.45 16.76
N ALA A 81 2.43 -0.82 15.50
CA ALA A 81 3.67 -1.46 15.07
C ALA A 81 4.83 -0.45 14.93
N PRO A 82 6.09 -0.91 14.77
CA PRO A 82 7.21 -0.01 14.46
C PRO A 82 6.97 0.80 13.18
N LEU A 83 7.66 1.94 13.05
CA LEU A 83 7.50 2.87 11.93
C LEU A 83 7.67 2.19 10.55
N SER A 84 8.56 1.20 10.44
CA SER A 84 8.76 0.42 9.21
C SER A 84 7.53 -0.37 8.77
N LYS A 85 6.73 -0.88 9.72
CA LYS A 85 5.50 -1.61 9.42
C LYS A 85 4.34 -0.65 9.16
N ARG A 86 4.24 0.46 9.92
CA ARG A 86 3.30 1.55 9.63
C ARG A 86 3.48 2.08 8.21
N SER A 87 4.73 2.38 7.81
CA SER A 87 5.01 2.90 6.48
C SER A 87 4.75 1.88 5.38
N TRP A 88 4.96 0.59 5.66
CA TRP A 88 4.58 -0.48 4.73
C TRP A 88 3.07 -0.54 4.49
N LEU A 89 2.23 -0.36 5.52
CA LEU A 89 0.79 -0.24 5.32
C LEU A 89 0.43 0.98 4.45
N ILE A 90 1.06 2.14 4.67
CA ILE A 90 0.84 3.34 3.85
C ILE A 90 1.21 3.11 2.38
N HIS A 91 2.28 2.35 2.11
CA HIS A 91 2.64 1.94 0.75
C HIS A 91 1.50 1.16 0.09
N GLU A 92 1.00 0.12 0.75
CA GLU A 92 -0.08 -0.71 0.21
C GLU A 92 -1.40 0.06 0.07
N LEU A 93 -1.72 0.96 1.00
CA LEU A 93 -2.88 1.85 0.88
C LEU A 93 -2.74 2.83 -0.29
N THR A 94 -1.52 3.17 -0.71
CA THR A 94 -1.32 3.96 -1.93
C THR A 94 -1.78 3.19 -3.17
N HIS A 95 -1.57 1.87 -3.21
CA HIS A 95 -2.11 1.03 -4.29
C HIS A 95 -3.64 0.96 -4.26
N VAL A 96 -4.23 0.92 -3.08
CA VAL A 96 -5.69 0.99 -2.94
C VAL A 96 -6.20 2.34 -3.46
N TRP A 97 -5.58 3.46 -3.06
CA TRP A 97 -5.90 4.78 -3.58
C TRP A 97 -5.75 4.85 -5.11
N GLN A 98 -4.65 4.32 -5.67
CA GLN A 98 -4.41 4.28 -7.11
C GLN A 98 -5.54 3.54 -7.85
N LEU A 99 -5.99 2.39 -7.34
CA LEU A 99 -7.13 1.67 -7.90
C LEU A 99 -8.41 2.49 -7.87
N GLN A 100 -8.65 3.23 -6.78
CA GLN A 100 -9.81 4.12 -6.66
C GLN A 100 -9.77 5.30 -7.66
N GLN A 101 -8.57 5.74 -8.06
CA GLN A 101 -8.39 6.72 -9.14
C GLN A 101 -8.48 6.12 -10.55
N GLY A 102 -8.77 4.82 -10.68
CA GLY A 102 -8.83 4.12 -11.97
C GLY A 102 -7.46 3.76 -12.57
N LEU A 103 -6.38 3.87 -11.80
CA LEU A 103 -5.04 3.47 -12.24
C LEU A 103 -4.94 1.93 -12.22
N LYS A 104 -4.41 1.37 -13.30
CA LYS A 104 -4.17 -0.08 -13.40
C LYS A 104 -2.97 -0.45 -12.52
N VAL A 105 -3.24 -0.91 -11.30
CA VAL A 105 -2.22 -1.61 -10.49
C VAL A 105 -2.00 -2.98 -11.14
N VAL A 106 -0.91 -3.10 -11.91
CA VAL A 106 -0.64 -4.32 -12.69
C VAL A 106 -0.46 -5.49 -11.73
N ARG A 107 -1.22 -6.57 -11.96
CA ARG A 107 -1.24 -7.85 -11.21
C ARG A 107 0.11 -8.61 -11.18
N GLY A 108 1.21 -8.00 -11.61
CA GLY A 108 2.49 -8.65 -11.92
C GLY A 108 3.68 -8.10 -11.14
N ALA A 109 3.49 -7.65 -9.91
CA ALA A 109 4.54 -7.06 -9.06
C ALA A 109 5.53 -8.09 -8.49
N ILE A 110 5.90 -9.11 -9.27
CA ILE A 110 6.80 -10.20 -8.88
C ILE A 110 8.13 -10.16 -9.66
N ILE A 111 8.26 -9.36 -10.72
CA ILE A 111 9.47 -9.37 -11.54
C ILE A 111 9.84 -7.92 -11.91
N ASN A 112 10.87 -7.38 -11.24
CA ASN A 112 11.52 -6.09 -11.55
C ASN A 112 10.82 -4.80 -11.06
N ARG A 113 10.55 -4.70 -9.75
CA ARG A 113 10.08 -3.46 -9.13
C ARG A 113 11.23 -2.44 -9.05
N LYS A 114 11.19 -1.39 -9.88
CA LYS A 114 12.03 -0.21 -9.69
C LYS A 114 11.40 0.68 -8.63
N TYR A 115 11.85 0.50 -7.39
CA TYR A 115 11.45 1.35 -6.27
C TYR A 115 12.18 2.69 -6.27
N ASP A 116 13.41 2.70 -6.79
CA ASP A 116 14.23 3.89 -6.82
C ASP A 116 13.61 4.92 -7.76
N TYR A 117 13.50 6.14 -7.25
CA TYR A 117 13.07 7.32 -8.00
C TYR A 117 13.94 8.50 -7.60
N VAL A 118 14.04 9.47 -8.51
CA VAL A 118 14.58 10.79 -8.19
C VAL A 118 13.41 11.76 -8.18
N LEU A 119 13.26 12.51 -7.10
CA LEU A 119 12.27 13.58 -7.05
C LEU A 119 12.75 14.71 -7.96
N GLU A 120 11.99 15.00 -8.99
CA GLU A 120 12.35 15.99 -10.01
C GLU A 120 11.36 17.16 -9.91
N THR A 121 11.87 18.37 -9.69
CA THR A 121 11.06 19.58 -9.60
C THR A 121 10.18 19.74 -10.85
N GLY A 122 8.87 19.88 -10.66
CA GLY A 122 7.91 20.05 -11.75
C GLY A 122 7.48 18.75 -12.45
N LYS A 123 8.08 17.60 -12.13
CA LYS A 123 7.61 16.31 -12.64
C LYS A 123 6.32 15.91 -11.91
N SER A 124 5.27 15.70 -12.69
CA SER A 124 3.98 15.25 -12.15
C SER A 124 4.10 13.88 -11.49
N PHE A 125 3.43 13.69 -10.35
CA PHE A 125 3.32 12.42 -9.64
C PHE A 125 2.91 11.26 -10.55
N PHE A 126 1.97 11.48 -11.48
CA PHE A 126 1.49 10.44 -12.38
C PHE A 126 2.48 10.06 -13.49
N LYS A 127 3.60 10.79 -13.64
CA LYS A 127 4.71 10.43 -14.54
C LYS A 127 5.68 9.43 -13.91
N TYR A 128 5.56 9.18 -12.60
CA TYR A 128 6.30 8.12 -11.91
C TYR A 128 5.61 6.77 -12.08
N GLY A 129 6.38 5.68 -12.02
CA GLY A 129 5.82 4.33 -12.01
C GLY A 129 4.93 4.07 -10.79
N ILE A 130 4.00 3.14 -10.89
CA ILE A 130 3.01 2.82 -9.83
C ILE A 130 3.67 2.50 -8.48
N GLU A 131 4.75 1.71 -8.49
CA GLU A 131 5.54 1.39 -7.28
C GLU A 131 6.35 2.59 -6.77
N GLN A 132 6.83 3.46 -7.67
CA GLN A 132 7.55 4.69 -7.29
C GLN A 132 6.60 5.68 -6.62
N GLN A 133 5.39 5.84 -7.15
CA GLN A 133 4.32 6.62 -6.54
C GLN A 133 4.01 6.14 -5.11
N ALA A 134 3.84 4.82 -4.92
CA ALA A 134 3.65 4.24 -3.58
C ALA A 134 4.86 4.46 -2.67
N ARG A 135 6.08 4.36 -3.21
CA ARG A 135 7.30 4.65 -2.47
C ARG A 135 7.43 6.12 -2.08
N MET A 136 7.04 7.06 -2.94
CA MET A 136 7.03 8.49 -2.65
C MET A 136 6.11 8.80 -1.46
N VAL A 137 4.90 8.24 -1.44
CA VAL A 137 3.95 8.43 -0.31
C VAL A 137 4.47 7.78 0.97
N GLN A 138 5.08 6.60 0.87
CA GLN A 138 5.74 5.94 2.00
C GLN A 138 6.88 6.79 2.58
N ASP A 139 7.75 7.33 1.73
CA ASP A 139 8.87 8.17 2.14
C ASP A 139 8.37 9.48 2.77
N TYR A 140 7.36 10.12 2.18
CA TYR A 140 6.68 11.29 2.77
C TYR A 140 6.22 11.00 4.20
N PHE A 141 5.50 9.89 4.40
CA PHE A 141 5.02 9.49 5.72
C PHE A 141 6.16 9.30 6.73
N VAL A 142 7.23 8.58 6.34
CA VAL A 142 8.40 8.36 7.21
C VAL A 142 9.09 9.68 7.56
N ARG A 143 9.28 10.57 6.60
CA ARG A 143 9.90 11.89 6.82
C ARG A 143 9.06 12.73 7.77
N ARG A 144 7.75 12.78 7.58
CA ARG A 144 6.82 13.52 8.45
C ARG A 144 6.84 13.00 9.88
N GLN A 145 6.83 11.67 10.08
CA GLN A 145 6.92 11.04 11.40
C GLN A 145 8.26 11.33 12.10
N ARG A 146 9.31 11.65 11.35
CA ARG A 146 10.63 12.03 11.86
C ARG A 146 10.83 13.54 12.02
N GLY A 147 9.81 14.36 11.73
CA GLY A 147 9.93 15.82 11.76
C GLY A 147 10.85 16.39 10.68
N GLN A 148 11.05 15.68 9.57
CA GLN A 148 11.91 16.11 8.46
C GLN A 148 11.12 16.96 7.47
N ASN A 149 11.82 17.83 6.71
CA ASN A 149 11.19 18.64 5.66
C ASN A 149 10.54 17.74 4.58
N CYS A 150 9.28 18.02 4.26
CA CYS A 150 8.44 17.27 3.32
C CYS A 150 7.92 18.12 2.14
N GLN A 151 8.36 19.37 1.98
CA GLN A 151 7.79 20.34 1.05
C GLN A 151 7.76 19.84 -0.40
N GLU A 152 8.82 19.18 -0.86
CA GLU A 152 8.90 18.68 -2.24
C GLU A 152 7.90 17.53 -2.49
N TRP A 153 7.62 16.69 -1.48
CA TRP A 153 6.61 15.64 -1.56
C TRP A 153 5.20 16.24 -1.52
N GLU A 154 4.98 17.21 -0.64
CA GLU A 154 3.70 17.93 -0.51
C GLU A 154 3.34 18.67 -1.80
N ALA A 155 4.33 19.23 -2.50
CA ALA A 155 4.15 19.87 -3.80
C ALA A 155 3.89 18.88 -4.94
N CYS A 156 4.39 17.65 -4.85
CA CYS A 156 4.29 16.66 -5.92
C CYS A 156 3.04 15.77 -5.79
N ILE A 157 2.70 15.32 -4.58
CA ILE A 157 1.64 14.33 -4.33
C ILE A 157 0.26 15.00 -4.40
N PRO A 158 -0.63 14.56 -5.31
CA PRO A 158 -1.82 15.33 -5.71
C PRO A 158 -2.91 15.46 -4.63
N PHE A 159 -2.95 14.56 -3.64
CA PHE A 159 -3.90 14.64 -2.53
C PHE A 159 -3.32 15.34 -1.29
N LEU A 160 -2.04 15.72 -1.32
CA LEU A 160 -1.42 16.54 -0.29
C LEU A 160 -1.44 18.04 -0.66
N THR A 161 -1.56 18.36 -1.95
CA THR A 161 -1.65 19.74 -2.40
C THR A 161 -3.00 20.32 -1.96
N VAL A 162 -2.94 21.28 -1.03
CA VAL A 162 -4.10 22.09 -0.68
C VAL A 162 -4.50 22.85 -1.94
N GLN A 163 -5.63 22.48 -2.55
CA GLN A 163 -6.27 23.34 -3.55
C GLN A 163 -6.52 24.70 -2.87
N PRO A 164 -6.00 25.82 -3.41
CA PRO A 164 -6.32 27.11 -2.84
C PRO A 164 -7.85 27.25 -2.85
N ILE A 165 -8.43 27.53 -1.70
CA ILE A 165 -9.86 27.86 -1.59
C ILE A 165 -10.09 29.06 -2.49
N ILE A 166 -10.63 28.83 -3.69
CA ILE A 166 -11.13 29.92 -4.53
C ILE A 166 -12.35 30.45 -3.77
N LYS A 167 -12.14 31.47 -2.93
CA LYS A 167 -13.24 32.30 -2.45
C LYS A 167 -13.86 32.93 -3.70
N ALA A 168 -14.97 32.36 -4.15
CA ALA A 168 -15.81 32.96 -5.16
C ALA A 168 -16.18 34.37 -4.68
N LYS A 169 -15.62 35.39 -5.36
CA LYS A 169 -16.09 36.77 -5.22
C LYS A 169 -17.52 36.79 -5.74
N LYS A 170 -18.47 36.99 -4.84
CA LYS A 170 -19.85 37.33 -5.17
C LYS A 170 -19.85 38.78 -5.64
N TYR A 171 -20.14 39.00 -6.93
CA TYR A 171 -20.58 40.30 -7.44
C TYR A 171 -22.07 40.44 -7.17
#